data_AF-A0A4Q6IJZ3-F1
#
_entry.id   AF-A0A4Q6IJZ3-F1
#
_cell.length_a   1.000
_cell.length_b   1.000
_cell.length_c   1.000
_cell.angle_alpha   90.00
_cell.angle_beta   90.00
_cell.angle_gamma   90.00
#
_symmetry.space_group_name_H-M   'P 1'
#
loop_
_entity.id
_entity.type
_entity.pdbx_description
1 polymer ?
#
loop_
_entity_poly.entity_id
_entity_poly.type
_entity_poly.pdbx_seq_one_letter_code
_entity_poly.pdbx_strand_id
1 'polypeptide(L)'
;MATSPPARQAAPVPCGDVAELIEQINEANTRGAGSILLSAGCEYELTAPAVAGGANGLPAITGIVTITGTQSTITRTSATPFRIAEVASQGSLTLNGITVSGGSATGGAGTAGGGILTAGSLSLVGSRVSDNTASFLGGGIAVAAGARAHLTSSTVSDNTAGDGGGIHVASAAQLTMDRGAVENNTADFTGGGLFTAGTTVLNNADIRVNSTETFEGGGIFAALGSLTVYGGHVEENEAASSGGGIANFDSTLQLVGTEVDKNDAGSDGGGLYQGRRNQQGGVASLIGGQVTENVAGGLGTGGRGGGIFRDEGGGSVTVSGTRVVLNRPDQCAPAGAVPGCPV
;
A
#
# COMPACT_ATOMS: atom_id res chain seq x y z
N MET A 1 48.70 -1.85 20.70
CA MET A 1 47.27 -2.02 20.41
C MET A 1 46.82 -0.79 19.65
N ALA A 2 46.69 -0.88 18.32
CA ALA A 2 46.17 0.24 17.53
C ALA A 2 44.63 0.19 17.61
N THR A 3 44.04 1.16 18.29
CA THR A 3 42.59 1.36 18.31
C THR A 3 42.15 1.77 16.91
N SER A 4 41.21 1.02 16.33
CA SER A 4 40.53 1.36 15.09
C SER A 4 40.06 2.82 15.13
N PRO A 5 40.27 3.63 14.07
CA PRO A 5 39.71 4.98 14.05
C PRO A 5 38.18 4.89 14.14
N PRO A 6 37.50 5.83 14.80
CA PRO A 6 36.04 5.92 14.70
C PRO A 6 35.67 6.06 13.22
N ALA A 7 34.69 5.29 12.77
CA ALA A 7 34.20 5.35 11.40
C ALA A 7 33.85 6.81 11.07
N ARG A 8 34.58 7.40 10.12
CA ARG A 8 34.34 8.78 9.66
C ARG A 8 32.92 8.80 9.09
N GLN A 9 32.01 9.50 9.75
CA GLN A 9 30.65 9.69 9.24
C GLN A 9 30.77 10.35 7.85
N ALA A 10 30.23 9.71 6.81
CA ALA A 10 30.26 10.26 5.48
C ALA A 10 29.60 11.65 5.50
N ALA A 11 30.20 12.61 4.79
CA ALA A 11 29.60 13.93 4.66
C ALA A 11 28.22 13.78 3.99
N PRO A 12 27.21 14.55 4.43
CA PRO A 12 25.89 14.48 3.80
C PRO A 12 25.97 14.94 2.34
N VAL A 13 25.17 14.33 1.48
CA VAL A 13 24.93 14.79 0.11
C VAL A 13 24.44 16.25 0.19
N PRO A 14 25.09 17.21 -0.51
CA PRO A 14 24.65 18.61 -0.50
C PRO A 14 23.21 18.76 -0.99
N CYS A 15 22.51 19.80 -0.52
CA CYS A 15 21.12 20.05 -0.91
C CYS A 15 20.99 20.23 -2.43
N GLY A 16 20.03 19.52 -3.04
CA GLY A 16 19.79 19.54 -4.47
C GLY A 16 20.81 18.78 -5.32
N ASP A 17 21.87 18.22 -4.72
CA ASP A 17 22.92 17.52 -5.47
C ASP A 17 22.50 16.09 -5.81
N VAL A 18 21.67 15.97 -6.84
CA VAL A 18 21.20 14.70 -7.37
C VAL A 18 22.34 13.88 -8.00
N ALA A 19 23.35 14.54 -8.57
CA ALA A 19 24.49 13.84 -9.17
C ALA A 19 25.29 13.08 -8.11
N GLU A 20 25.60 13.75 -6.99
CA GLU A 20 26.26 13.14 -5.85
C GLU A 20 25.42 12.01 -5.23
N LEU A 21 24.09 12.20 -5.10
CA LEU A 21 23.20 11.13 -4.64
C LEU A 21 23.30 9.88 -5.54
N ILE A 22 23.24 10.07 -6.87
CA ILE A 22 23.34 8.98 -7.85
C ILE A 22 24.72 8.31 -7.76
N GLU A 23 25.80 9.07 -7.62
CA GLU A 23 27.16 8.56 -7.48
C GLU A 23 27.28 7.67 -6.23
N GLN A 24 26.81 8.14 -5.08
CA GLN A 24 26.85 7.36 -3.84
C GLN A 24 26.01 6.08 -3.91
N ILE A 25 24.87 6.09 -4.62
CA ILE A 25 24.08 4.88 -4.88
C ILE A 25 24.88 3.88 -5.73
N ASN A 26 25.52 4.34 -6.81
CA ASN A 26 26.32 3.48 -7.67
C ASN A 26 27.53 2.87 -6.94
N GLU A 27 28.17 3.64 -6.05
CA GLU A 27 29.23 3.11 -5.21
C GLU A 27 28.72 2.05 -4.23
N ALA A 28 27.58 2.30 -3.58
CA ALA A 28 26.97 1.37 -2.64
C ALA A 28 26.58 0.05 -3.33
N ASN A 29 26.01 0.14 -4.53
CA ASN A 29 25.73 -1.01 -5.39
C ASN A 29 27.01 -1.78 -5.75
N THR A 30 28.07 -1.08 -6.15
CA THR A 30 29.36 -1.69 -6.52
C THR A 30 30.03 -2.39 -5.34
N ARG A 31 29.96 -1.80 -4.15
CA ARG A 31 30.51 -2.37 -2.91
C ARG A 31 29.63 -3.48 -2.31
N GLY A 32 28.39 -3.62 -2.78
CA GLY A 32 27.37 -4.51 -2.24
C GLY A 32 26.64 -3.95 -1.01
N ALA A 33 27.16 -2.89 -0.38
CA ALA A 33 26.47 -2.15 0.67
C ALA A 33 26.95 -0.69 0.79
N GLY A 34 26.06 0.20 1.21
CA GLY A 34 26.40 1.58 1.52
C GLY A 34 25.31 2.33 2.30
N SER A 35 25.75 3.35 3.05
CA SER A 35 24.88 4.27 3.75
C SER A 35 25.09 5.67 3.21
N ILE A 36 23.99 6.31 2.86
CA ILE A 36 23.90 7.63 2.24
C ILE A 36 23.14 8.54 3.19
N LEU A 37 23.71 9.70 3.48
CA LEU A 37 23.09 10.71 4.33
C LEU A 37 22.71 11.91 3.46
N LEU A 38 21.44 12.27 3.42
CA LEU A 38 20.99 13.50 2.78
C LEU A 38 21.05 14.66 3.77
N SER A 39 21.27 15.85 3.24
CA SER A 39 21.12 17.08 4.02
C SER A 39 19.65 17.22 4.46
N ALA A 40 19.43 17.45 5.76
CA ALA A 40 18.10 17.47 6.36
C ALA A 40 17.21 18.58 5.74
N GLY A 41 15.94 18.26 5.51
CA GLY A 41 14.96 19.21 4.95
C GLY A 41 15.18 19.57 3.47
N CYS A 42 16.14 18.94 2.79
CA CYS A 42 16.46 19.28 1.41
C CYS A 42 15.73 18.42 0.39
N GLU A 43 15.44 19.04 -0.76
CA GLU A 43 14.82 18.39 -1.90
C GLU A 43 15.88 18.01 -2.95
N TYR A 44 15.68 16.85 -3.56
CA TYR A 44 16.54 16.26 -4.58
C TYR A 44 15.68 15.97 -5.81
N GLU A 45 15.68 16.92 -6.75
CA GLU A 45 14.80 16.92 -7.92
C GLU A 45 15.36 16.11 -9.10
N LEU A 46 14.77 14.96 -9.35
CA LEU A 46 15.06 14.11 -10.48
C LEU A 46 14.40 14.69 -11.75
N THR A 47 15.23 15.24 -12.64
CA THR A 47 14.79 15.87 -13.90
C THR A 47 14.88 14.93 -15.11
N ALA A 48 15.59 13.81 -14.97
CA ALA A 48 15.74 12.76 -15.98
C ALA A 48 15.93 11.39 -15.32
N PRO A 49 15.68 10.29 -16.06
CA PRO A 49 16.07 8.95 -15.61
C PRO A 49 17.58 8.83 -15.40
N ALA A 50 18.01 8.01 -14.43
CA ALA A 50 19.43 7.73 -14.15
C ALA A 50 20.16 7.08 -15.35
N VAL A 51 19.43 6.36 -16.19
CA VAL A 51 19.92 5.80 -17.46
C VAL A 51 19.02 6.33 -18.57
N ALA A 52 19.61 6.92 -19.62
CA ALA A 52 18.84 7.50 -20.73
C ALA A 52 17.85 6.48 -21.33
N GLY A 53 16.57 6.83 -21.39
CA GLY A 53 15.48 5.95 -21.84
C GLY A 53 15.07 4.86 -20.84
N GLY A 54 15.72 4.80 -19.67
CA GLY A 54 15.37 3.92 -18.57
C GLY A 54 14.12 4.38 -17.81
N ALA A 55 13.63 3.51 -16.94
CA ALA A 55 12.36 3.71 -16.26
C ALA A 55 12.47 4.37 -14.88
N ASN A 56 13.69 4.62 -14.40
CA ASN A 56 13.99 4.96 -13.01
C ASN A 56 14.79 6.26 -12.93
N GLY A 57 14.39 7.17 -12.03
CA GLY A 57 15.10 8.41 -11.73
C GLY A 57 16.40 8.18 -10.96
N LEU A 58 16.42 7.20 -10.05
CA LEU A 58 17.63 6.70 -9.40
C LEU A 58 18.15 5.41 -10.08
N PRO A 59 19.46 5.10 -9.96
CA PRO A 59 19.97 3.79 -10.36
C PRO A 59 19.22 2.68 -9.64
N ALA A 60 19.01 1.55 -10.35
CA ALA A 60 18.41 0.37 -9.73
C ALA A 60 19.27 -0.08 -8.53
N ILE A 61 18.62 -0.36 -7.41
CA ILE A 61 19.30 -0.81 -6.18
C ILE A 61 19.60 -2.30 -6.31
N THR A 62 20.87 -2.65 -6.42
CA THR A 62 21.35 -4.03 -6.57
C THR A 62 22.11 -4.52 -5.34
N GLY A 63 22.66 -3.61 -4.54
CA GLY A 63 23.26 -3.90 -3.23
C GLY A 63 22.33 -3.58 -2.06
N ILE A 64 22.90 -3.48 -0.86
CA ILE A 64 22.21 -3.05 0.37
C ILE A 64 22.44 -1.54 0.56
N VAL A 65 21.44 -0.74 0.23
CA VAL A 65 21.51 0.73 0.28
C VAL A 65 20.61 1.25 1.39
N THR A 66 21.19 2.03 2.30
CA THR A 66 20.43 2.81 3.29
C THR A 66 20.54 4.28 2.98
N ILE A 67 19.41 4.96 2.78
CA ILE A 67 19.33 6.41 2.60
C ILE A 67 18.64 6.99 3.82
N THR A 68 19.32 7.88 4.52
CA THR A 68 18.77 8.62 5.66
C THR A 68 18.72 10.09 5.30
N GLY A 69 17.58 10.74 5.50
CA GLY A 69 17.45 12.17 5.25
C GLY A 69 16.26 12.71 6.00
N THR A 70 16.48 13.23 7.20
CA THR A 70 15.40 13.72 8.06
C THR A 70 14.62 14.83 7.35
N GLN A 71 13.37 14.55 6.98
CA GLN A 71 12.49 15.45 6.23
C GLN A 71 13.04 15.83 4.84
N SER A 72 13.91 15.01 4.26
CA SER A 72 14.42 15.23 2.90
C SER A 72 13.47 14.59 1.88
N THR A 73 13.37 15.20 0.70
CA THR A 73 12.48 14.74 -0.37
C THR A 73 13.29 14.33 -1.59
N ILE A 74 13.02 13.16 -2.15
CA ILE A 74 13.47 12.77 -3.49
C ILE A 74 12.24 12.80 -4.39
N THR A 75 12.21 13.73 -5.34
CA THR A 75 11.02 14.00 -6.15
C THR A 75 11.34 14.03 -7.63
N ARG A 76 10.39 13.61 -8.47
CA ARG A 76 10.46 13.81 -9.92
C ARG A 76 9.77 15.11 -10.31
N THR A 77 10.49 15.98 -11.01
CA THR A 77 9.96 17.25 -11.57
C THR A 77 9.91 17.28 -13.11
N SER A 78 10.35 16.19 -13.76
CA SER A 78 10.34 16.06 -15.23
C SER A 78 8.92 15.97 -15.81
N ALA A 79 8.74 16.36 -17.07
CA ALA A 79 7.55 16.00 -17.84
C ALA A 79 7.60 14.55 -18.36
N THR A 80 8.82 14.02 -18.52
CA THR A 80 9.03 12.62 -18.94
C THR A 80 8.67 11.70 -17.77
N PRO A 81 7.86 10.65 -17.99
CA PRO A 81 7.51 9.71 -16.94
C PRO A 81 8.67 8.77 -16.62
N PHE A 82 8.99 8.65 -15.34
CA PHE A 82 9.83 7.61 -14.76
C PHE A 82 9.50 7.45 -13.27
N ARG A 83 9.71 6.26 -12.71
CA ARG A 83 9.57 6.03 -11.27
C ARG A 83 10.76 6.60 -10.51
N ILE A 84 10.64 6.80 -9.20
CA ILE A 84 11.77 7.32 -8.40
C ILE A 84 12.82 6.23 -8.20
N ALA A 85 12.42 5.05 -7.71
CA ALA A 85 13.35 3.99 -7.37
C ALA A 85 12.87 2.61 -7.81
N GLU A 86 13.85 1.75 -8.14
CA GLU A 86 13.64 0.32 -8.32
C GLU A 86 14.60 -0.45 -7.42
N VAL A 87 14.09 -1.44 -6.69
CA VAL A 87 14.90 -2.41 -5.94
C VAL A 87 14.94 -3.71 -6.73
N ALA A 88 16.12 -4.07 -7.25
CA ALA A 88 16.32 -5.32 -7.99
C ALA A 88 16.16 -6.54 -7.06
N SER A 89 16.04 -7.75 -7.63
CA SER A 89 15.71 -8.98 -6.88
C SER A 89 16.68 -9.36 -5.76
N GLN A 90 17.95 -8.93 -5.83
CA GLN A 90 18.96 -9.11 -4.78
C GLN A 90 19.22 -7.82 -3.98
N GLY A 91 18.60 -6.72 -4.40
CA GLY A 91 18.76 -5.42 -3.77
C GLY A 91 17.99 -5.32 -2.46
N SER A 92 18.50 -4.44 -1.60
CA SER A 92 17.80 -4.01 -0.40
C SER A 92 17.89 -2.49 -0.29
N LEU A 93 16.74 -1.83 -0.17
CA LEU A 93 16.66 -0.39 0.04
C LEU A 93 16.02 -0.11 1.38
N THR A 94 16.70 0.68 2.21
CA THR A 94 16.14 1.27 3.43
C THR A 94 16.05 2.79 3.26
N LEU A 95 14.85 3.36 3.42
CA LEU A 95 14.63 4.80 3.43
C LEU A 95 14.20 5.24 4.84
N ASN A 96 14.98 6.13 5.45
CA ASN A 96 14.76 6.61 6.81
C ASN A 96 14.50 8.13 6.83
N GLY A 97 13.25 8.51 7.13
CA GLY A 97 12.82 9.90 7.23
C GLY A 97 12.61 10.62 5.90
N ILE A 98 12.52 9.87 4.79
CA ILE A 98 12.53 10.39 3.42
C ILE A 98 11.11 10.48 2.85
N THR A 99 10.82 11.54 2.10
CA THR A 99 9.68 11.60 1.19
C THR A 99 10.09 11.19 -0.21
N VAL A 100 9.37 10.25 -0.82
CA VAL A 100 9.48 9.85 -2.23
C VAL A 100 8.24 10.35 -2.95
N SER A 101 8.40 11.24 -3.93
CA SER A 101 7.23 11.86 -4.57
C SER A 101 7.33 12.17 -6.06
N GLY A 102 6.17 12.41 -6.68
CA GLY A 102 6.06 12.83 -8.07
C GLY A 102 6.40 11.73 -9.08
N GLY A 103 6.75 10.52 -8.66
CA GLY A 103 7.15 9.41 -9.52
C GLY A 103 6.04 9.00 -10.48
N SER A 104 6.40 8.61 -11.71
CA SER A 104 5.43 8.30 -12.77
C SER A 104 5.82 7.08 -13.59
N ALA A 105 5.07 5.99 -13.40
CA ALA A 105 5.17 4.74 -14.14
C ALA A 105 4.06 4.63 -15.20
N THR A 106 3.85 5.69 -15.99
CA THR A 106 2.82 5.75 -17.05
C THR A 106 3.40 5.65 -18.47
N GLY A 107 4.72 5.69 -18.59
CA GLY A 107 5.44 5.53 -19.86
C GLY A 107 5.72 4.06 -20.22
N GLY A 108 6.17 3.84 -21.46
CA GLY A 108 6.42 2.49 -22.00
C GLY A 108 7.56 1.69 -21.33
N ALA A 109 8.39 2.31 -20.48
CA ALA A 109 9.53 1.65 -19.83
C ALA A 109 9.18 0.88 -18.54
N GLY A 110 7.91 0.88 -18.12
CA GLY A 110 7.39 -0.01 -17.08
C GLY A 110 6.27 0.65 -16.27
N THR A 111 5.24 -0.14 -15.96
CA THR A 111 3.92 0.37 -15.59
C THR A 111 3.52 0.16 -14.13
N ALA A 112 4.47 -0.21 -13.27
CA ALA A 112 4.23 -0.54 -11.87
C ALA A 112 5.16 0.24 -10.93
N GLY A 113 4.68 0.64 -9.76
CA GLY A 113 5.46 1.36 -8.76
C GLY A 113 5.83 2.75 -9.26
N GLY A 114 4.85 3.66 -9.26
CA GLY A 114 5.06 5.05 -9.66
C GLY A 114 6.15 5.71 -8.83
N GLY A 115 6.09 5.55 -7.50
CA GLY A 115 7.19 5.93 -6.61
C GLY A 115 8.29 4.88 -6.59
N ILE A 116 7.95 3.68 -6.10
CA ILE A 116 8.91 2.61 -5.84
C ILE A 116 8.39 1.28 -6.42
N LEU A 117 9.21 0.63 -7.25
CA LEU A 117 9.05 -0.77 -7.59
C LEU A 117 10.06 -1.61 -6.79
N THR A 118 9.62 -2.65 -6.08
CA THR A 118 10.52 -3.58 -5.42
C THR A 118 10.34 -5.01 -5.92
N ALA A 119 11.42 -5.57 -6.45
CA ALA A 119 11.61 -7.00 -6.71
C ALA A 119 12.48 -7.69 -5.63
N GLY A 120 13.13 -6.90 -4.78
CA GLY A 120 13.97 -7.35 -3.66
C GLY A 120 13.34 -7.02 -2.30
N SER A 121 14.08 -6.31 -1.45
CA SER A 121 13.63 -5.91 -0.11
C SER A 121 13.54 -4.39 0.03
N LEU A 122 12.37 -3.88 0.41
CA LEU A 122 12.14 -2.48 0.74
C LEU A 122 11.87 -2.31 2.23
N SER A 123 12.53 -1.35 2.88
CA SER A 123 12.21 -0.90 4.24
C SER A 123 12.00 0.61 4.25
N LEU A 124 10.85 1.06 4.78
CA LEU A 124 10.53 2.46 5.00
C LEU A 124 10.39 2.70 6.49
N VAL A 125 11.13 3.68 7.03
CA VAL A 125 11.10 4.04 8.45
C VAL A 125 10.84 5.52 8.59
N GLY A 126 9.67 5.90 9.12
CA GLY A 126 9.28 7.31 9.25
C GLY A 126 9.27 8.05 7.91
N SER A 127 9.01 7.34 6.81
CA SER A 127 9.13 7.84 5.44
C SER A 127 7.73 8.04 4.83
N ARG A 128 7.66 8.83 3.75
CA ARG A 128 6.43 9.07 3.00
C ARG A 128 6.60 8.70 1.53
N VAL A 129 5.60 8.08 0.93
CA VAL A 129 5.52 7.85 -0.53
C VAL A 129 4.26 8.51 -1.03
N SER A 130 4.37 9.67 -1.70
CA SER A 130 3.20 10.44 -2.11
C SER A 130 3.22 11.04 -3.49
N ASP A 131 2.05 11.37 -4.03
CA ASP A 131 1.90 12.07 -5.31
C ASP A 131 2.53 11.27 -6.47
N ASN A 132 2.47 9.95 -6.41
CA ASN A 132 3.02 9.07 -7.44
C ASN A 132 1.91 8.42 -8.26
N THR A 133 2.18 8.18 -9.54
CA THR A 133 1.20 7.61 -10.47
C THR A 133 1.78 6.41 -11.21
N ALA A 134 1.00 5.34 -11.36
CA ALA A 134 1.31 4.20 -12.22
C ALA A 134 0.14 3.90 -13.15
N SER A 135 0.39 3.34 -14.34
CA SER A 135 -0.73 2.95 -15.22
C SER A 135 -1.42 1.66 -14.78
N PHE A 136 -0.75 0.79 -14.03
CA PHE A 136 -1.30 -0.51 -13.68
C PHE A 136 -1.19 -0.81 -12.19
N LEU A 137 0.00 -0.98 -11.62
CA LEU A 137 0.13 -1.56 -10.29
C LEU A 137 0.87 -0.62 -9.34
N GLY A 138 0.27 -0.27 -8.21
CA GLY A 138 0.98 0.45 -7.14
C GLY A 138 1.38 1.85 -7.55
N GLY A 139 0.54 2.85 -7.29
CA GLY A 139 0.86 4.24 -7.60
C GLY A 139 2.06 4.69 -6.79
N GLY A 140 2.00 4.45 -5.47
CA GLY A 140 3.11 4.64 -4.56
C GLY A 140 4.13 3.50 -4.66
N ILE A 141 3.70 2.29 -4.27
CA ILE A 141 4.58 1.12 -4.12
C ILE A 141 4.02 -0.10 -4.84
N ALA A 142 4.85 -0.73 -5.67
CA ALA A 142 4.57 -2.07 -6.21
C ALA A 142 5.56 -3.09 -5.64
N VAL A 143 5.04 -4.13 -4.97
CA VAL A 143 5.81 -5.25 -4.43
C VAL A 143 5.63 -6.45 -5.36
N ALA A 144 6.68 -6.77 -6.11
CA ALA A 144 6.65 -7.85 -7.10
C ALA A 144 6.68 -9.24 -6.45
N ALA A 145 6.36 -10.27 -7.23
CA ALA A 145 6.34 -11.65 -6.73
C ALA A 145 7.69 -12.05 -6.12
N GLY A 146 7.66 -12.63 -4.92
CA GLY A 146 8.85 -13.01 -4.16
C GLY A 146 9.57 -11.87 -3.43
N ALA A 147 9.17 -10.61 -3.66
CA ALA A 147 9.72 -9.44 -2.99
C ALA A 147 9.08 -9.20 -1.63
N ARG A 148 9.69 -8.32 -0.83
CA ARG A 148 9.21 -7.94 0.50
C ARG A 148 9.25 -6.42 0.69
N ALA A 149 8.22 -5.89 1.35
CA ALA A 149 8.18 -4.51 1.82
C ALA A 149 7.85 -4.48 3.32
N HIS A 150 8.60 -3.66 4.07
CA HIS A 150 8.38 -3.41 5.48
C HIS A 150 8.26 -1.91 5.74
N LEU A 151 7.11 -1.47 6.24
CA LEU A 151 6.82 -0.07 6.52
C LEU A 151 6.68 0.11 8.03
N THR A 152 7.48 0.98 8.63
CA THR A 152 7.40 1.31 10.06
C THR A 152 7.07 2.79 10.20
N SER A 153 5.93 3.11 10.82
CA SER A 153 5.47 4.49 11.04
C SER A 153 5.59 5.36 9.79
N SER A 154 5.25 4.79 8.63
CA SER A 154 5.43 5.41 7.32
C SER A 154 4.07 5.66 6.67
N THR A 155 4.00 6.61 5.75
CA THR A 155 2.74 6.99 5.09
C THR A 155 2.82 6.78 3.58
N VAL A 156 1.80 6.18 2.99
CA VAL A 156 1.62 6.07 1.53
C VAL A 156 0.36 6.80 1.14
N SER A 157 0.46 7.87 0.36
CA SER A 157 -0.71 8.72 0.13
C SER A 157 -0.77 9.45 -1.20
N ASP A 158 -1.96 9.93 -1.57
CA ASP A 158 -2.13 10.80 -2.74
C ASP A 158 -1.56 10.14 -4.02
N ASN A 159 -1.59 8.80 -4.08
CA ASN A 159 -1.07 8.04 -5.20
C ASN A 159 -2.22 7.50 -6.05
N THR A 160 -1.94 7.29 -7.33
CA THR A 160 -2.93 6.80 -8.30
C THR A 160 -2.40 5.63 -9.12
N ALA A 161 -3.21 4.57 -9.29
CA ALA A 161 -2.89 3.46 -10.17
C ALA A 161 -4.13 2.76 -10.74
N GLY A 162 -3.93 1.78 -11.61
CA GLY A 162 -4.99 0.87 -12.01
C GLY A 162 -5.49 0.03 -10.82
N ASP A 163 -4.58 -0.68 -10.16
CA ASP A 163 -4.80 -1.50 -8.97
C ASP A 163 -3.81 -1.12 -7.87
N GLY A 164 -4.31 -1.02 -6.63
CA GLY A 164 -3.47 -0.62 -5.50
C GLY A 164 -3.01 0.82 -5.66
N GLY A 165 -3.93 1.78 -5.58
CA GLY A 165 -3.63 3.20 -5.78
C GLY A 165 -2.43 3.64 -4.97
N GLY A 166 -2.42 3.27 -3.68
CA GLY A 166 -1.25 3.39 -2.81
C GLY A 166 -0.25 2.25 -3.03
N ILE A 167 -0.66 1.03 -2.66
CA ILE A 167 0.22 -0.14 -2.63
C ILE A 167 -0.40 -1.31 -3.38
N HIS A 168 0.40 -1.95 -4.24
CA HIS A 168 0.05 -3.24 -4.83
C HIS A 168 1.03 -4.34 -4.38
N VAL A 169 0.50 -5.42 -3.79
CA VAL A 169 1.25 -6.60 -3.35
C VAL A 169 0.91 -7.79 -4.24
N ALA A 170 1.87 -8.21 -5.07
CA ALA A 170 1.67 -9.33 -5.99
C ALA A 170 1.55 -10.68 -5.26
N SER A 171 1.12 -11.72 -5.99
CA SER A 171 1.15 -13.08 -5.48
C SER A 171 2.56 -13.50 -5.07
N ALA A 172 2.67 -14.25 -3.98
CA ALA A 172 3.94 -14.64 -3.34
C ALA A 172 4.83 -13.47 -2.84
N ALA A 173 4.36 -12.22 -2.92
CA ALA A 173 5.00 -11.07 -2.27
C ALA A 173 4.57 -10.95 -0.80
N GLN A 174 5.32 -10.16 -0.04
CA GLN A 174 5.02 -9.91 1.38
C GLN A 174 5.03 -8.42 1.70
N LEU A 175 4.01 -7.97 2.42
CA LEU A 175 3.95 -6.65 3.03
C LEU A 175 3.75 -6.79 4.54
N THR A 176 4.55 -6.04 5.30
CA THR A 176 4.29 -5.82 6.73
C THR A 176 4.32 -4.34 7.02
N MET A 177 3.28 -3.84 7.69
CA MET A 177 3.19 -2.44 8.10
C MET A 177 2.99 -2.36 9.61
N ASP A 178 3.95 -1.75 10.30
CA ASP A 178 3.91 -1.50 11.73
C ASP A 178 3.67 -0.01 11.99
N ARG A 179 2.40 0.33 12.23
CA ARG A 179 1.89 1.71 12.29
C ARG A 179 2.05 2.48 10.98
N GLY A 180 1.45 3.67 10.95
CA GLY A 180 1.44 4.56 9.79
C GLY A 180 0.11 4.51 9.05
N ALA A 181 0.07 5.10 7.86
CA ALA A 181 -1.17 5.24 7.12
C ALA A 181 -1.03 4.94 5.62
N VAL A 182 -2.09 4.40 5.03
CA VAL A 182 -2.34 4.39 3.57
C VAL A 182 -3.58 5.24 3.34
N GLU A 183 -3.39 6.46 2.84
CA GLU A 183 -4.42 7.52 2.86
C GLU A 183 -4.59 8.25 1.53
N ASN A 184 -5.80 8.69 1.17
CA ASN A 184 -6.03 9.52 -0.03
C ASN A 184 -5.51 8.91 -1.34
N ASN A 185 -5.49 7.59 -1.47
CA ASN A 185 -5.07 6.96 -2.71
C ASN A 185 -6.27 6.55 -3.56
N THR A 186 -6.10 6.58 -4.88
CA THR A 186 -7.15 6.26 -5.83
C THR A 186 -6.71 5.15 -6.77
N ALA A 187 -7.56 4.15 -6.95
CA ALA A 187 -7.36 3.12 -7.97
C ALA A 187 -8.46 3.19 -9.03
N ASP A 188 -8.10 3.06 -10.31
CA ASP A 188 -9.10 3.02 -11.39
C ASP A 188 -9.99 1.76 -11.27
N PHE A 189 -9.41 0.65 -10.82
CA PHE A 189 -10.05 -0.65 -10.76
C PHE A 189 -10.26 -1.11 -9.32
N THR A 190 -9.24 -1.68 -8.66
CA THR A 190 -9.41 -2.31 -7.33
C THR A 190 -8.35 -1.89 -6.32
N GLY A 191 -8.75 -1.83 -5.04
CA GLY A 191 -7.83 -1.55 -3.93
C GLY A 191 -7.34 -0.11 -3.98
N GLY A 192 -8.20 0.87 -3.68
CA GLY A 192 -7.84 2.29 -3.70
C GLY A 192 -6.59 2.56 -2.87
N GLY A 193 -6.59 2.09 -1.62
CA GLY A 193 -5.41 2.13 -0.76
C GLY A 193 -4.44 0.99 -1.05
N LEU A 194 -4.93 -0.24 -0.90
CA LEU A 194 -4.13 -1.45 -0.95
C LEU A 194 -4.80 -2.53 -1.80
N PHE A 195 -4.08 -3.02 -2.80
CA PHE A 195 -4.35 -4.32 -3.41
C PHE A 195 -3.37 -5.36 -2.87
N THR A 196 -3.87 -6.52 -2.42
CA THR A 196 -3.01 -7.62 -1.98
C THR A 196 -3.45 -8.98 -2.52
N ALA A 197 -2.53 -9.62 -3.22
CA ALA A 197 -2.61 -11.03 -3.59
C ALA A 197 -1.54 -11.92 -2.94
N GLY A 198 -0.62 -11.30 -2.19
CA GLY A 198 0.40 -11.98 -1.40
C GLY A 198 0.00 -12.15 0.06
N THR A 199 1.00 -12.18 0.94
CA THR A 199 0.80 -12.16 2.39
C THR A 199 0.99 -10.75 2.91
N THR A 200 -0.06 -10.18 3.51
CA THR A 200 -0.02 -8.85 4.09
C THR A 200 -0.40 -8.89 5.56
N VAL A 201 0.41 -8.23 6.40
CA VAL A 201 0.16 -8.03 7.83
C VAL A 201 0.20 -6.55 8.15
N LEU A 202 -0.89 -6.03 8.71
CA LEU A 202 -1.02 -4.64 9.13
C LEU A 202 -1.17 -4.60 10.66
N ASN A 203 -0.23 -3.98 11.35
CA ASN A 203 -0.22 -3.84 12.80
C ASN A 203 -0.47 -2.38 13.17
N ASN A 204 -1.67 -2.09 13.68
CA ASN A 204 -2.11 -0.77 14.12
C ASN A 204 -1.87 0.31 13.05
N ALA A 205 -2.25 0.00 11.80
CA ALA A 205 -2.15 0.89 10.66
C ALA A 205 -3.53 1.46 10.30
N ASP A 206 -3.52 2.64 9.69
CA ASP A 206 -4.72 3.35 9.26
C ASP A 206 -4.86 3.27 7.73
N ILE A 207 -5.95 2.71 7.24
CA ILE A 207 -6.28 2.67 5.82
C ILE A 207 -7.51 3.56 5.63
N ARG A 208 -7.32 4.77 5.10
CA ARG A 208 -8.40 5.76 5.11
C ARG A 208 -8.51 6.68 3.93
N VAL A 209 -9.72 7.12 3.63
CA VAL A 209 -9.99 8.09 2.56
C VAL A 209 -9.44 7.62 1.21
N ASN A 210 -9.41 6.31 0.98
CA ASN A 210 -9.00 5.76 -0.31
C ASN A 210 -10.23 5.44 -1.15
N SER A 211 -10.08 5.51 -2.47
CA SER A 211 -11.19 5.33 -3.40
C SER A 211 -10.90 4.41 -4.57
N THR A 212 -11.94 3.76 -5.09
CA THR A 212 -11.92 3.12 -6.41
C THR A 212 -12.93 3.75 -7.37
N GLU A 213 -12.53 3.94 -8.63
CA GLU A 213 -13.40 4.56 -9.65
C GLU A 213 -14.39 3.57 -10.30
N THR A 214 -13.99 2.29 -10.43
CA THR A 214 -14.79 1.31 -11.20
C THR A 214 -15.22 0.08 -10.39
N PHE A 215 -14.33 -0.52 -9.60
CA PHE A 215 -14.60 -1.82 -8.97
C PHE A 215 -14.46 -1.78 -7.44
N GLU A 216 -14.05 -2.89 -6.83
CA GLU A 216 -14.18 -3.13 -5.39
C GLU A 216 -12.97 -2.71 -4.56
N GLY A 217 -13.19 -2.59 -3.25
CA GLY A 217 -12.12 -2.41 -2.26
C GLY A 217 -11.60 -0.98 -2.24
N GLY A 218 -12.43 -0.03 -1.80
CA GLY A 218 -12.05 1.38 -1.68
C GLY A 218 -10.79 1.54 -0.84
N GLY A 219 -10.82 0.94 0.36
CA GLY A 219 -9.64 0.83 1.23
C GLY A 219 -8.73 -0.30 0.77
N ILE A 220 -9.23 -1.53 0.86
CA ILE A 220 -8.44 -2.74 0.64
C ILE A 220 -9.16 -3.71 -0.29
N PHE A 221 -8.43 -4.19 -1.29
CA PHE A 221 -8.82 -5.35 -2.08
C PHE A 221 -7.86 -6.53 -1.78
N ALA A 222 -8.39 -7.63 -1.24
CA ALA A 222 -7.63 -8.83 -0.92
C ALA A 222 -8.07 -10.02 -1.80
N ALA A 223 -7.14 -10.67 -2.49
CA ALA A 223 -7.45 -11.84 -3.32
C ALA A 223 -6.42 -12.97 -3.30
N LEU A 224 -6.86 -14.24 -3.25
CA LEU A 224 -6.02 -15.46 -3.33
C LEU A 224 -4.98 -15.66 -2.20
N GLY A 225 -4.50 -14.59 -1.57
CA GLY A 225 -3.50 -14.60 -0.51
C GLY A 225 -4.09 -14.52 0.89
N SER A 226 -3.36 -13.86 1.79
CA SER A 226 -3.78 -13.66 3.17
C SER A 226 -3.59 -12.22 3.60
N LEU A 227 -4.61 -11.65 4.23
CA LEU A 227 -4.57 -10.36 4.88
C LEU A 227 -4.90 -10.52 6.37
N THR A 228 -3.98 -10.08 7.22
CA THR A 228 -4.22 -9.99 8.67
C THR A 228 -4.04 -8.57 9.15
N VAL A 229 -5.03 -8.05 9.87
CA VAL A 229 -5.02 -6.72 10.48
C VAL A 229 -5.15 -6.87 11.99
N TYR A 230 -4.20 -6.33 12.73
CA TYR A 230 -4.20 -6.27 14.18
C TYR A 230 -4.40 -4.82 14.65
N GLY A 231 -5.55 -4.52 15.24
CA GLY A 231 -5.92 -3.15 15.61
C GLY A 231 -6.07 -2.25 14.39
N GLY A 232 -5.86 -0.94 14.59
CA GLY A 232 -5.92 0.07 13.52
C GLY A 232 -7.32 0.32 12.98
N HIS A 233 -7.36 1.12 11.92
CA HIS A 233 -8.59 1.64 11.32
C HIS A 233 -8.64 1.34 9.82
N VAL A 234 -9.82 0.95 9.33
CA VAL A 234 -10.18 0.98 7.91
C VAL A 234 -11.38 1.90 7.81
N GLU A 235 -11.14 3.18 7.52
CA GLU A 235 -12.16 4.21 7.69
C GLU A 235 -12.33 5.14 6.49
N GLU A 236 -13.56 5.62 6.26
CA GLU A 236 -13.86 6.66 5.27
C GLU A 236 -13.38 6.31 3.84
N ASN A 237 -13.30 5.03 3.50
CA ASN A 237 -12.95 4.59 2.15
C ASN A 237 -14.20 4.40 1.28
N GLU A 238 -14.07 4.64 -0.02
CA GLU A 238 -15.18 4.63 -0.98
C GLU A 238 -14.90 3.65 -2.13
N ALA A 239 -15.83 2.73 -2.40
CA ALA A 239 -15.77 1.87 -3.57
C ALA A 239 -16.91 2.16 -4.53
N ALA A 240 -16.61 2.34 -5.82
CA ALA A 240 -17.66 2.47 -6.85
C ALA A 240 -18.56 1.22 -6.93
N SER A 241 -18.02 0.04 -6.65
CA SER A 241 -18.76 -1.23 -6.57
C SER A 241 -18.94 -1.68 -5.11
N SER A 242 -18.26 -2.73 -4.68
CA SER A 242 -18.50 -3.39 -3.39
C SER A 242 -17.29 -3.31 -2.47
N GLY A 243 -17.48 -3.45 -1.17
CA GLY A 243 -16.37 -3.44 -0.21
C GLY A 243 -15.76 -2.05 -0.09
N GLY A 244 -16.52 -1.08 0.41
CA GLY A 244 -16.04 0.30 0.61
C GLY A 244 -14.74 0.30 1.42
N GLY A 245 -14.78 -0.37 2.57
CA GLY A 245 -13.60 -0.59 3.40
C GLY A 245 -12.74 -1.72 2.83
N ILE A 246 -13.30 -2.93 2.82
CA ILE A 246 -12.57 -4.15 2.45
C ILE A 246 -13.40 -4.99 1.48
N ALA A 247 -12.77 -5.42 0.40
CA ALA A 247 -13.27 -6.45 -0.50
C ALA A 247 -12.37 -7.69 -0.44
N ASN A 248 -12.92 -8.83 -0.01
CA ASN A 248 -12.19 -10.08 0.15
C ASN A 248 -12.67 -11.14 -0.85
N PHE A 249 -11.79 -11.60 -1.74
CA PHE A 249 -12.11 -12.55 -2.81
C PHE A 249 -11.20 -13.76 -2.80
N ASP A 250 -11.73 -14.95 -2.52
CA ASP A 250 -10.94 -16.20 -2.52
C ASP A 250 -9.66 -16.11 -1.65
N SER A 251 -9.65 -15.29 -0.60
CA SER A 251 -8.50 -15.01 0.27
C SER A 251 -8.80 -15.29 1.76
N THR A 252 -7.77 -15.41 2.58
CA THR A 252 -7.89 -15.50 4.04
C THR A 252 -7.75 -14.12 4.67
N LEU A 253 -8.86 -13.58 5.15
CA LEU A 253 -8.94 -12.31 5.89
C LEU A 253 -9.08 -12.57 7.39
N GLN A 254 -8.26 -11.92 8.19
CA GLN A 254 -8.42 -11.88 9.64
C GLN A 254 -8.31 -10.45 10.15
N LEU A 255 -9.34 -9.98 10.85
CA LEU A 255 -9.36 -8.71 11.55
C LEU A 255 -9.36 -8.99 13.06
N VAL A 256 -8.41 -8.44 13.80
CA VAL A 256 -8.26 -8.66 15.24
C VAL A 256 -8.24 -7.31 15.95
N GLY A 257 -9.35 -6.94 16.57
CA GLY A 257 -9.47 -5.65 17.27
C GLY A 257 -9.46 -4.44 16.34
N THR A 258 -9.72 -4.63 15.05
CA THR A 258 -9.73 -3.56 14.03
C THR A 258 -11.06 -2.82 14.02
N GLU A 259 -11.02 -1.51 13.75
CA GLU A 259 -12.21 -0.69 13.50
C GLU A 259 -12.40 -0.53 11.99
N VAL A 260 -13.58 -0.91 11.50
CA VAL A 260 -14.00 -0.74 10.10
C VAL A 260 -15.18 0.19 10.09
N ASP A 261 -14.96 1.47 9.80
CA ASP A 261 -16.00 2.49 10.00
C ASP A 261 -16.17 3.51 8.88
N LYS A 262 -17.40 3.97 8.69
CA LYS A 262 -17.76 5.02 7.72
C LYS A 262 -17.30 4.78 6.28
N ASN A 263 -17.12 3.52 5.89
CA ASN A 263 -16.81 3.20 4.52
C ASN A 263 -18.08 3.13 3.68
N ASP A 264 -18.00 3.55 2.42
CA ASP A 264 -19.11 3.59 1.48
C ASP A 264 -18.86 2.67 0.28
N ALA A 265 -19.81 1.80 -0.01
CA ALA A 265 -19.84 0.99 -1.21
C ALA A 265 -21.01 1.42 -2.09
N GLY A 266 -20.73 1.64 -3.37
CA GLY A 266 -21.75 1.92 -4.38
C GLY A 266 -22.74 0.77 -4.58
N SER A 267 -22.39 -0.46 -4.21
CA SER A 267 -23.20 -1.68 -4.26
C SER A 267 -23.24 -2.36 -2.88
N ASP A 268 -22.63 -3.53 -2.68
CA ASP A 268 -22.79 -4.33 -1.47
C ASP A 268 -21.56 -4.22 -0.54
N GLY A 269 -21.74 -4.42 0.77
CA GLY A 269 -20.61 -4.55 1.71
C GLY A 269 -19.91 -3.23 1.99
N GLY A 270 -20.58 -2.26 2.62
CA GLY A 270 -19.97 -0.96 2.93
C GLY A 270 -18.66 -1.10 3.70
N GLY A 271 -18.69 -1.85 4.81
CA GLY A 271 -17.50 -2.16 5.59
C GLY A 271 -16.68 -3.30 4.98
N LEU A 272 -17.33 -4.46 4.82
CA LEU A 272 -16.69 -5.68 4.29
C LEU A 272 -17.59 -6.36 3.27
N TYR A 273 -17.04 -6.61 2.08
CA TYR A 273 -17.62 -7.50 1.08
C TYR A 273 -16.82 -8.81 0.99
N GLN A 274 -17.49 -9.95 1.21
CA GLN A 274 -16.92 -11.28 1.05
C GLN A 274 -17.43 -11.91 -0.25
N GLY A 275 -16.55 -12.01 -1.26
CA GLY A 275 -16.87 -12.47 -2.61
C GLY A 275 -16.07 -13.68 -3.08
N ARG A 276 -16.34 -14.07 -4.34
CA ARG A 276 -15.56 -15.08 -5.08
C ARG A 276 -15.26 -14.60 -6.49
N ARG A 277 -14.08 -14.94 -7.03
CA ARG A 277 -13.79 -14.79 -8.47
C ARG A 277 -13.79 -16.14 -9.16
N ASN A 278 -13.06 -17.14 -8.63
CA ASN A 278 -12.69 -18.28 -9.47
C ASN A 278 -12.94 -19.70 -8.93
N GLN A 279 -12.74 -20.11 -7.66
CA GLN A 279 -12.83 -21.57 -7.35
C GLN A 279 -13.20 -22.05 -5.93
N GLN A 280 -13.21 -21.27 -4.84
CA GLN A 280 -13.63 -21.85 -3.53
C GLN A 280 -14.23 -20.91 -2.47
N GLY A 281 -14.26 -19.60 -2.71
CA GLY A 281 -14.70 -18.64 -1.70
C GLY A 281 -13.63 -18.49 -0.61
N GLY A 282 -13.46 -17.26 -0.12
CA GLY A 282 -12.48 -16.96 0.92
C GLY A 282 -12.99 -17.27 2.32
N VAL A 283 -12.15 -16.97 3.31
CA VAL A 283 -12.57 -16.97 4.72
C VAL A 283 -12.31 -15.58 5.28
N ALA A 284 -13.27 -15.01 5.98
CA ALA A 284 -13.09 -13.82 6.80
C ALA A 284 -13.41 -14.12 8.26
N SER A 285 -12.50 -13.76 9.15
CA SER A 285 -12.70 -13.85 10.60
C SER A 285 -12.50 -12.51 11.25
N LEU A 286 -13.54 -11.99 11.91
CA LEU A 286 -13.52 -10.76 12.68
C LEU A 286 -13.54 -11.11 14.16
N ILE A 287 -12.50 -10.70 14.89
CA ILE A 287 -12.27 -11.05 16.29
C ILE A 287 -12.06 -9.77 17.10
N GLY A 288 -13.07 -9.34 17.86
CA GLY A 288 -13.05 -8.05 18.53
C GLY A 288 -13.10 -6.86 17.56
N GLY A 289 -13.06 -5.64 18.08
CA GLY A 289 -13.14 -4.42 17.27
C GLY A 289 -14.58 -4.04 16.89
N GLN A 290 -14.72 -3.22 15.85
CA GLN A 290 -15.99 -2.60 15.47
C GLN A 290 -16.19 -2.60 13.95
N VAL A 291 -17.44 -2.76 13.51
CA VAL A 291 -17.90 -2.49 12.14
C VAL A 291 -19.08 -1.53 12.24
N THR A 292 -18.83 -0.25 12.01
CA THR A 292 -19.76 0.84 12.38
C THR A 292 -19.96 1.87 11.29
N GLU A 293 -21.18 2.37 11.14
CA GLU A 293 -21.46 3.53 10.26
C GLU A 293 -21.10 3.34 8.78
N ASN A 294 -20.89 2.11 8.34
CA ASN A 294 -20.61 1.82 6.93
C ASN A 294 -21.91 1.81 6.11
N VAL A 295 -21.81 2.17 4.84
CA VAL A 295 -22.92 2.36 3.92
C VAL A 295 -22.74 1.46 2.69
N ALA A 296 -23.79 0.74 2.33
CA ALA A 296 -23.91 0.02 1.07
C ALA A 296 -25.03 0.67 0.23
N GLY A 297 -24.79 0.80 -1.07
CA GLY A 297 -25.68 1.47 -2.00
C GLY A 297 -25.62 2.99 -1.92
N GLY A 298 -24.51 3.59 -1.45
CA GLY A 298 -24.35 5.04 -1.34
C GLY A 298 -24.55 5.78 -2.66
N LEU A 299 -24.31 5.08 -3.79
CA LEU A 299 -24.56 5.55 -5.15
C LEU A 299 -25.99 5.30 -5.66
N GLY A 300 -26.94 4.95 -4.78
CA GLY A 300 -28.36 4.81 -5.11
C GLY A 300 -28.77 3.48 -5.77
N THR A 301 -27.93 2.45 -5.70
CA THR A 301 -28.14 1.16 -6.38
C THR A 301 -28.98 0.13 -5.58
N GLY A 302 -29.32 0.43 -4.32
CA GLY A 302 -30.04 -0.51 -3.45
C GLY A 302 -29.14 -1.61 -2.87
N GLY A 303 -27.93 -1.24 -2.47
CA GLY A 303 -26.94 -2.11 -1.83
C GLY A 303 -27.41 -2.80 -0.55
N ARG A 304 -26.72 -3.88 -0.17
CA ARG A 304 -26.97 -4.70 1.02
C ARG A 304 -25.68 -4.93 1.78
N GLY A 305 -25.80 -5.35 3.05
CA GLY A 305 -24.65 -5.61 3.89
C GLY A 305 -23.91 -4.31 4.19
N GLY A 306 -24.61 -3.33 4.75
CA GLY A 306 -23.99 -2.03 5.08
C GLY A 306 -22.69 -2.23 5.87
N GLY A 307 -22.75 -3.08 6.90
CA GLY A 307 -21.57 -3.52 7.64
C GLY A 307 -20.84 -4.60 6.88
N ILE A 308 -21.47 -5.77 6.73
CA ILE A 308 -20.85 -6.95 6.13
C ILE A 308 -21.80 -7.58 5.11
N PHE A 309 -21.33 -7.74 3.87
CA PHE A 309 -22.00 -8.53 2.86
C PHE A 309 -21.24 -9.84 2.61
N ARG A 310 -21.96 -10.98 2.59
CA ARG A 310 -21.42 -12.25 2.14
C ARG A 310 -22.13 -12.72 0.87
N ASP A 311 -21.40 -12.71 -0.24
CA ASP A 311 -21.89 -13.18 -1.52
C ASP A 311 -22.12 -14.69 -1.54
N GLU A 312 -23.02 -15.13 -2.43
CA GLU A 312 -23.30 -16.54 -2.63
C GLU A 312 -22.06 -17.24 -3.20
N GLY A 313 -21.54 -18.23 -2.47
CA GLY A 313 -20.29 -18.88 -2.82
C GLY A 313 -19.03 -18.06 -2.51
N GLY A 314 -19.15 -16.89 -1.87
CA GLY A 314 -18.04 -16.05 -1.38
C GLY A 314 -17.21 -16.71 -0.27
N GLY A 315 -17.59 -17.90 0.18
CA GLY A 315 -16.97 -18.61 1.30
C GLY A 315 -17.64 -18.24 2.62
N SER A 316 -16.89 -18.15 3.71
CA SER A 316 -17.45 -17.96 5.07
C SER A 316 -16.98 -16.68 5.74
N VAL A 317 -17.88 -16.04 6.49
CA VAL A 317 -17.55 -14.94 7.40
C VAL A 317 -17.94 -15.36 8.83
N THR A 318 -17.06 -15.16 9.80
CA THR A 318 -17.36 -15.36 11.23
C THR A 318 -17.05 -14.12 12.04
N VAL A 319 -17.97 -13.75 12.93
CA VAL A 319 -17.85 -12.58 13.81
C VAL A 319 -17.83 -13.06 15.26
N SER A 320 -16.78 -12.71 16.00
CA SER A 320 -16.60 -13.12 17.40
C SER A 320 -16.13 -11.93 18.24
N GLY A 321 -16.98 -11.40 19.11
CA GLY A 321 -16.67 -10.26 19.97
C GLY A 321 -16.52 -8.92 19.24
N THR A 322 -16.62 -8.88 17.91
CA THR A 322 -16.69 -7.64 17.12
C THR A 322 -18.10 -7.07 17.18
N ARG A 323 -18.22 -5.75 17.36
CA ARG A 323 -19.51 -5.06 17.39
C ARG A 323 -19.91 -4.57 15.99
N VAL A 324 -20.97 -5.11 15.41
CA VAL A 324 -21.50 -4.69 14.09
C VAL A 324 -22.81 -3.92 14.28
N VAL A 325 -22.78 -2.60 14.16
CA VAL A 325 -23.94 -1.73 14.43
C VAL A 325 -23.91 -0.44 13.60
N LEU A 326 -25.05 0.26 13.51
CA LEU A 326 -25.15 1.59 12.86
C LEU A 326 -24.80 1.59 11.36
N ASN A 327 -24.63 0.43 10.74
CA ASN A 327 -24.41 0.34 9.31
C ASN A 327 -25.75 0.42 8.55
N ARG A 328 -25.69 0.84 7.28
CA ARG A 328 -26.87 1.03 6.41
C ARG A 328 -26.68 0.32 5.06
N PRO A 329 -27.74 -0.32 4.51
CA PRO A 329 -29.09 -0.38 5.08
C PRO A 329 -29.26 -1.38 6.22
N ASP A 330 -28.32 -2.30 6.38
CA ASP A 330 -28.36 -3.37 7.36
C ASP A 330 -26.97 -3.64 7.96
N GLN A 331 -26.93 -4.42 9.03
CA GLN A 331 -25.67 -4.79 9.69
C GLN A 331 -24.94 -5.86 8.91
N CYS A 332 -25.67 -6.91 8.51
CA CYS A 332 -25.16 -7.96 7.65
C CYS A 332 -26.20 -8.43 6.65
N ALA A 333 -25.72 -8.84 5.48
CA ALA A 333 -26.54 -9.47 4.46
C ALA A 333 -25.80 -10.61 3.73
N PRO A 334 -26.53 -11.60 3.18
CA PRO A 334 -27.94 -11.87 3.43
C PRO A 334 -28.24 -12.20 4.90
N ALA A 335 -29.50 -12.07 5.32
CA ALA A 335 -29.91 -12.38 6.70
C ALA A 335 -29.54 -13.82 7.07
N GLY A 336 -28.91 -13.99 8.25
CA GLY A 336 -28.42 -15.30 8.72
C GLY A 336 -27.17 -15.82 8.04
N ALA A 337 -26.63 -15.12 7.02
CA ALA A 337 -25.42 -15.53 6.33
C ALA A 337 -24.14 -15.22 7.12
N VAL A 338 -24.17 -14.42 8.18
CA VAL A 338 -22.97 -14.07 8.95
C VAL A 338 -23.14 -14.48 10.41
N PRO A 339 -22.65 -15.67 10.82
CA PRO A 339 -22.65 -16.10 12.21
C PRO A 339 -21.99 -15.08 13.14
N GLY A 340 -22.70 -14.72 14.22
CA GLY A 340 -22.26 -13.72 15.21
C GLY A 340 -22.64 -12.28 14.86
N CYS A 341 -23.20 -12.03 13.67
CA CYS A 341 -23.75 -10.73 13.34
C CYS A 341 -25.18 -10.57 13.90
N PRO A 342 -25.54 -9.40 14.48
CA PRO A 342 -26.91 -9.13 14.88
C PRO A 342 -27.85 -9.11 13.66
N VAL A 343 -29.09 -9.57 13.88
CA VAL A 343 -30.20 -9.50 12.91
C VAL A 343 -30.82 -8.12 12.86
#